data_AF-A0A183CB42-F1
#
_entry.id   AF-A0A183CB42-F1
#
_cell.length_a   1.000
_cell.length_b   1.000
_cell.length_c   1.000
_cell.angle_alpha   90.00
_cell.angle_beta   90.00
_cell.angle_gamma   90.00
#
_symmetry.space_group_name_H-M   'P 1'
#
loop_
_entity.id
_entity.type
_entity.pdbx_description
1 polymer ?
#
loop_
_entity_poly.entity_id
_entity_poly.type
_entity_poly.pdbx_seq_one_letter_code
_entity_poly.pdbx_strand_id
1 'polypeptide(L)'
;MATSAQRREQLEAHLQKFREIADQRVKEKIVQWSYYLPAMVSATILICQIANTIIFASFAYNFGKLYILLDEYMLNTDAMNITLPNSTVQFHYSGINVDRINQIDNYHDQLWNLFIAEVIELIFPVINLFMFAWIVKDKRRRLPARVQIIYLLCPALALILSITQALTIHVTITESIYTVRFLLVKLLSILLEVNKAGRFSIEQYFECEFFNDDDIVKPPCAGQIHDTVLSKSTMTVVITIHVIPIVIFIYLLIRNLKSHKLEHLFLYIESVQPTAEDSACSTVPAVDGVDAEKDGDIHRKTT
;
A
#
# COMPACT_ATOMS: atom_id res chain seq x y z
N MET A 1 -52.82 36.21 7.76
CA MET A 1 -51.73 36.02 8.74
C MET A 1 -51.80 34.58 9.24
N ALA A 2 -50.78 33.75 8.96
CA ALA A 2 -50.72 32.41 9.54
C ALA A 2 -50.51 32.53 11.06
N THR A 3 -51.27 31.77 11.84
CA THR A 3 -51.10 31.73 13.31
C THR A 3 -49.75 31.11 13.67
N SER A 4 -49.20 31.45 14.83
CA SER A 4 -47.90 30.92 15.31
C SER A 4 -47.83 29.38 15.32
N ALA A 5 -48.97 28.71 15.46
CA ALA A 5 -49.12 27.25 15.37
C ALA A 5 -48.95 26.73 13.92
N GLN A 6 -49.60 27.34 12.93
CA GLN A 6 -49.43 26.96 11.52
C GLN A 6 -48.00 27.17 11.02
N ARG A 7 -47.33 28.22 11.50
CA ARG A 7 -45.91 28.46 11.21
C ARG A 7 -45.00 27.39 11.80
N ARG A 8 -45.33 26.86 12.99
CA ARG A 8 -44.58 25.76 13.63
C ARG A 8 -44.79 24.43 12.92
N GLU A 9 -46.01 24.08 12.53
CA GLU A 9 -46.29 22.87 11.74
C GLU A 9 -45.60 22.91 10.37
N GLN A 10 -45.60 24.06 9.69
CA GLN A 10 -44.86 24.23 8.43
C GLN A 10 -43.34 24.08 8.63
N LEU A 11 -42.80 24.56 9.76
CA LEU A 11 -41.38 24.41 10.08
C LEU A 11 -41.01 22.95 10.37
N GLU A 12 -41.85 22.23 11.12
CA GLU A 12 -41.65 20.81 11.44
C GLU A 12 -41.75 19.93 10.19
N ALA A 13 -42.70 20.21 9.30
CA ALA A 13 -42.84 19.52 8.02
C ALA A 13 -41.64 19.78 7.08
N HIS A 14 -41.10 21.00 7.07
CA HIS A 14 -39.86 21.31 6.35
C HIS A 14 -38.66 20.57 6.96
N LEU A 15 -38.51 20.57 8.28
CA LEU A 15 -37.42 19.86 8.97
C LEU A 15 -37.46 18.35 8.73
N GLN A 16 -38.66 17.74 8.68
CA GLN A 16 -38.82 16.32 8.34
C GLN A 16 -38.40 16.03 6.89
N LYS A 17 -38.86 16.82 5.91
CA LYS A 17 -38.41 16.66 4.51
C LYS A 17 -36.90 16.80 4.36
N PHE A 18 -36.27 17.73 5.09
CA PHE A 18 -34.81 17.87 5.08
C PHE A 18 -34.10 16.67 5.68
N ARG A 19 -34.61 16.10 6.79
CA ARG A 19 -34.06 14.85 7.35
C ARG A 19 -34.17 13.71 6.34
N GLU A 20 -35.30 13.56 5.66
CA GLU A 20 -35.48 12.52 4.64
C GLU A 20 -34.52 12.69 3.46
N ILE A 21 -34.36 13.91 2.93
CA ILE A 21 -33.42 14.22 1.84
C ILE A 21 -31.97 13.98 2.29
N ALA A 22 -31.63 14.39 3.52
CA ALA A 22 -30.31 14.15 4.09
C ALA A 22 -30.02 12.65 4.23
N ASP A 23 -30.96 11.89 4.80
CA ASP A 23 -30.84 10.44 4.97
C ASP A 23 -30.73 9.72 3.62
N GLN A 24 -31.44 10.19 2.60
CA GLN A 24 -31.37 9.63 1.26
C GLN A 24 -30.01 9.88 0.59
N ARG A 25 -29.48 11.10 0.67
CA ARG A 25 -28.14 11.44 0.17
C ARG A 25 -27.03 10.67 0.91
N VAL A 26 -27.17 10.53 2.22
CA VAL A 26 -26.25 9.73 3.05
C VAL A 26 -26.27 8.27 2.61
N LYS A 27 -27.46 7.67 2.40
CA LYS A 27 -27.59 6.29 1.91
C LYS A 27 -26.97 6.10 0.52
N GLU A 28 -27.21 7.02 -0.41
CA GLU A 28 -26.62 6.99 -1.76
C GLU A 28 -25.09 7.05 -1.71
N LYS A 29 -24.55 7.94 -0.88
CA LYS A 29 -23.11 8.09 -0.67
C LYS A 29 -22.50 6.85 0.00
N ILE A 30 -23.13 6.27 1.02
CA ILE A 30 -22.68 5.02 1.65
C ILE A 30 -22.62 3.89 0.61
N VAL A 31 -23.66 3.77 -0.23
CA VAL A 31 -23.70 2.76 -1.30
C VAL A 31 -22.56 3.01 -2.30
N GLN A 32 -22.33 4.26 -2.69
CA GLN A 32 -21.21 4.61 -3.57
C GLN A 32 -19.87 4.21 -2.94
N TRP A 33 -19.59 4.65 -1.72
CA TRP A 33 -18.34 4.33 -1.01
C TRP A 33 -18.15 2.83 -0.77
N SER A 34 -19.24 2.06 -0.61
CA SER A 34 -19.18 0.60 -0.50
C SER A 34 -18.62 -0.08 -1.76
N TYR A 35 -18.70 0.58 -2.91
CA TYR A 35 -18.09 0.11 -4.17
C TYR A 35 -16.69 0.68 -4.39
N TYR A 36 -16.50 1.99 -4.23
CA TYR A 36 -15.22 2.61 -4.58
C TYR A 36 -14.11 2.34 -3.54
N LEU A 37 -14.42 2.24 -2.24
CA LEU A 37 -13.41 2.04 -1.21
C LEU A 37 -12.66 0.70 -1.36
N PRO A 38 -13.34 -0.45 -1.50
CA PRO A 38 -12.66 -1.73 -1.73
C PRO A 38 -11.81 -1.73 -3.00
N ALA A 39 -12.26 -1.09 -4.08
CA ALA A 39 -11.51 -0.99 -5.32
C ALA A 39 -10.24 -0.15 -5.16
N MET A 40 -10.32 1.03 -4.52
CA MET A 40 -9.16 1.89 -4.26
C MET A 40 -8.11 1.17 -3.38
N VAL A 41 -8.57 0.46 -2.36
CA VAL A 41 -7.71 -0.36 -1.49
C VAL A 41 -7.06 -1.48 -2.30
N SER A 42 -7.82 -2.24 -3.09
CA SER A 42 -7.26 -3.29 -3.94
C SER A 42 -6.28 -2.78 -5.00
N ALA A 43 -6.53 -1.62 -5.61
CA ALA A 43 -5.57 -1.00 -6.53
C ALA A 43 -4.27 -0.64 -5.83
N THR A 44 -4.36 -0.10 -4.62
CA THR A 44 -3.20 0.23 -3.79
C THR A 44 -2.40 -1.01 -3.41
N ILE A 45 -3.08 -2.06 -2.93
CA ILE A 45 -2.47 -3.36 -2.61
C ILE A 45 -1.77 -3.91 -3.85
N LEU A 46 -2.44 -3.92 -5.01
CA LEU A 46 -1.88 -4.46 -6.24
C LEU A 46 -0.56 -3.77 -6.63
N ILE A 47 -0.52 -2.44 -6.60
CA ILE A 47 0.70 -1.67 -6.94
C ILE A 47 1.84 -2.00 -5.98
N CYS A 48 1.55 -2.00 -4.67
CA CYS A 48 2.54 -2.30 -3.64
C CYS A 48 3.06 -3.75 -3.76
N GLN A 49 2.15 -4.70 -3.97
CA GLN A 49 2.47 -6.11 -4.08
C GLN A 49 3.28 -6.43 -5.35
N ILE A 50 2.99 -5.76 -6.47
CA ILE A 50 3.81 -5.89 -7.69
C ILE A 50 5.24 -5.42 -7.42
N ALA A 51 5.41 -4.27 -6.75
CA ALA A 51 6.73 -3.76 -6.40
C ALA A 51 7.50 -4.74 -5.49
N ASN A 52 6.84 -5.27 -4.44
CA ASN A 52 7.43 -6.29 -3.57
C ASN A 52 7.82 -7.55 -4.32
N THR A 53 6.94 -8.06 -5.17
CA THR A 53 7.19 -9.26 -5.97
C THR A 53 8.44 -9.09 -6.84
N ILE A 54 8.62 -7.93 -7.47
CA ILE A 54 9.80 -7.64 -8.30
C ILE A 54 11.08 -7.60 -7.44
N ILE A 55 11.04 -6.93 -6.29
CA ILE A 55 12.19 -6.84 -5.38
C ILE A 55 12.56 -8.22 -4.84
N PHE A 56 11.58 -9.01 -4.38
CA PHE A 56 11.80 -10.37 -3.90
C PHE A 56 12.30 -11.32 -4.98
N ALA A 57 11.76 -11.24 -6.19
CA ALA A 57 12.23 -12.05 -7.31
C ALA A 57 13.71 -11.80 -7.58
N SER A 58 14.12 -10.52 -7.65
CA SER A 58 15.53 -10.17 -7.84
C SER A 58 16.40 -10.65 -6.68
N PHE A 59 15.93 -10.48 -5.44
CA PHE A 59 16.69 -10.86 -4.24
C PHE A 59 16.87 -12.38 -4.14
N ALA A 60 15.79 -13.15 -4.29
CA ALA A 60 15.80 -14.61 -4.25
C ALA A 60 16.61 -15.21 -5.42
N TYR A 61 16.51 -14.61 -6.61
CA TYR A 61 17.30 -15.04 -7.77
C TYR A 61 18.80 -14.85 -7.56
N ASN A 62 19.21 -13.66 -7.12
CA ASN A 62 20.63 -13.38 -6.88
C ASN A 62 21.19 -14.25 -5.74
N PHE A 63 20.40 -14.51 -4.70
CA PHE A 63 20.80 -15.44 -3.64
C PHE A 63 20.95 -16.87 -4.16
N GLY A 64 19.98 -17.37 -4.93
CA GLY A 64 20.06 -18.70 -5.54
C GLY A 64 21.25 -18.84 -6.48
N LYS A 65 21.60 -17.78 -7.23
CA LYS A 65 22.81 -17.76 -8.06
C LYS A 65 24.08 -17.83 -7.23
N LEU A 66 24.16 -17.08 -6.13
CA LEU A 66 25.31 -17.18 -5.21
C LEU A 66 25.45 -18.60 -4.63
N TYR A 67 24.34 -19.22 -4.23
CA TYR A 67 24.32 -20.59 -3.71
C TYR A 67 24.90 -21.58 -4.73
N ILE A 68 24.40 -21.55 -5.98
CA ILE A 68 24.87 -22.46 -7.04
C ILE A 68 26.37 -22.26 -7.30
N LEU A 69 26.83 -21.01 -7.39
CA LEU A 69 28.24 -20.70 -7.64
C LEU A 69 29.13 -21.13 -6.48
N LEU A 70 28.66 -21.00 -5.23
CA LEU A 70 29.37 -21.49 -4.05
C LEU A 70 29.47 -23.00 -4.02
N ASP A 71 28.37 -23.70 -4.32
CA ASP A 71 28.34 -25.16 -4.36
C ASP A 71 29.32 -25.70 -5.40
N GLU A 72 29.29 -25.15 -6.62
CA GLU A 72 30.23 -25.50 -7.69
C GLU A 72 31.69 -25.23 -7.29
N TYR A 73 31.95 -24.10 -6.63
CA TYR A 73 33.29 -23.77 -6.14
C TYR A 73 33.77 -24.77 -5.08
N MET A 74 32.90 -25.17 -4.16
CA MET A 74 33.22 -26.17 -3.14
C MET A 74 33.50 -27.54 -3.77
N LEU A 75 32.65 -28.01 -4.69
CA LEU A 75 32.82 -29.28 -5.40
C LEU A 75 34.13 -29.32 -6.20
N ASN A 76 34.43 -28.26 -6.94
CA ASN A 76 35.66 -28.17 -7.73
C ASN A 76 36.91 -28.15 -6.83
N THR A 77 36.83 -27.50 -5.67
CA THR A 77 37.95 -27.43 -4.72
C THR A 77 38.24 -28.80 -4.07
N ASP A 78 37.20 -29.57 -3.73
CA ASP A 78 37.33 -30.95 -3.22
C ASP A 78 37.86 -31.90 -4.32
N ALA A 79 37.37 -31.78 -5.56
CA ALA A 79 37.81 -32.59 -6.69
C ALA A 79 39.30 -32.41 -7.04
N MET A 80 39.84 -31.20 -6.84
CA MET A 80 41.27 -30.92 -7.00
C MET A 80 42.13 -31.45 -5.84
N ASN A 81 41.50 -31.95 -4.77
CA ASN A 81 42.11 -32.54 -3.58
C ASN A 81 43.16 -31.63 -2.92
N ILE A 82 42.82 -30.32 -2.84
CA ILE A 82 43.75 -29.26 -2.43
C ILE A 82 43.85 -29.20 -0.90
N THR A 83 45.08 -29.03 -0.40
CA THR A 83 45.38 -28.89 1.02
C THR A 83 45.26 -27.44 1.49
N LEU A 84 44.77 -27.23 2.72
CA LEU A 84 44.84 -25.91 3.35
C LEU A 84 46.31 -25.48 3.54
N PRO A 85 46.62 -24.18 3.41
CA PRO A 85 47.94 -23.66 3.75
C PRO A 85 48.33 -24.05 5.18
N ASN A 86 49.55 -24.57 5.35
CA ASN A 86 50.08 -25.02 6.64
C ASN A 86 49.30 -26.17 7.31
N SER A 87 48.51 -26.93 6.55
CA SER A 87 47.74 -28.08 7.04
C SER A 87 48.05 -29.33 6.23
N THR A 88 48.09 -30.48 6.90
CA THR A 88 48.10 -31.79 6.23
C THR A 88 46.70 -32.25 5.82
N VAL A 89 45.66 -31.49 6.19
CA VAL A 89 44.25 -31.84 5.94
C VAL A 89 43.80 -31.19 4.63
N GLN A 90 43.23 -32.01 3.75
CA GLN A 90 42.62 -31.59 2.49
C GLN A 90 41.27 -30.91 2.73
N PHE A 91 40.90 -29.99 1.85
CA PHE A 91 39.54 -29.50 1.81
C PHE A 91 38.60 -30.65 1.44
N HIS A 92 37.53 -30.81 2.21
CA HIS A 92 36.46 -31.75 1.90
C HIS A 92 35.13 -31.02 1.85
N TYR A 93 34.33 -31.34 0.83
CA TYR A 93 32.95 -30.84 0.70
C TYR A 93 32.09 -31.34 1.86
N SER A 94 32.34 -32.58 2.33
CA SER A 94 31.59 -33.24 3.39
C SER A 94 31.81 -32.67 4.81
N GLY A 95 30.94 -33.06 5.74
CA GLY A 95 31.02 -32.67 7.15
C GLY A 95 30.62 -31.21 7.38
N ILE A 96 31.44 -30.46 8.12
CA ILE A 96 31.08 -29.10 8.57
C ILE A 96 30.80 -28.15 7.39
N ASN A 97 31.46 -28.34 6.25
CA ASN A 97 31.24 -27.47 5.08
C ASN A 97 29.89 -27.75 4.41
N VAL A 98 29.47 -29.03 4.31
CA VAL A 98 28.14 -29.40 3.82
C VAL A 98 27.05 -28.87 4.75
N ASP A 99 27.26 -28.93 6.07
CA ASP A 99 26.29 -28.42 7.04
C ASP A 99 26.10 -26.90 6.92
N ARG A 100 27.18 -26.17 6.62
CA ARG A 100 27.13 -24.72 6.41
C ARG A 100 26.38 -24.35 5.14
N ILE A 101 26.64 -25.03 4.02
CA ILE A 101 25.94 -24.75 2.76
C ILE A 101 24.46 -25.17 2.84
N ASN A 102 24.13 -26.26 3.55
CA ASN A 102 22.73 -26.65 3.81
C ASN A 102 21.98 -25.59 4.64
N GLN A 103 22.64 -24.95 5.61
CA GLN A 103 22.03 -23.84 6.36
C GLN A 103 21.81 -22.59 5.49
N ILE A 104 22.69 -22.35 4.51
CA ILE A 104 22.53 -21.28 3.51
C ILE A 104 21.37 -21.63 2.56
N ASP A 105 21.23 -22.89 2.17
CA ASP A 105 20.14 -23.39 1.32
C ASP A 105 18.77 -23.25 1.98
N ASN A 106 18.66 -23.60 3.27
CA ASN A 106 17.43 -23.39 4.04
C ASN A 106 16.96 -21.93 4.02
N TYR A 107 17.89 -20.96 3.99
CA TYR A 107 17.55 -19.55 3.85
C TYR A 107 17.06 -19.21 2.43
N HIS A 108 17.66 -19.81 1.40
CA HIS A 108 17.16 -19.69 0.03
C HIS A 108 15.71 -20.18 -0.10
N ASP A 109 15.41 -21.35 0.47
CA ASP A 109 14.06 -21.92 0.49
C ASP A 109 13.05 -21.01 1.20
N GLN A 110 13.44 -20.38 2.31
CA GLN A 110 12.59 -19.42 3.00
C GLN A 110 12.28 -18.19 2.12
N LEU A 111 13.30 -17.64 1.45
CA LEU A 111 13.11 -16.54 0.51
C LEU A 111 12.19 -16.93 -0.65
N TRP A 112 12.37 -18.14 -1.20
CA TRP A 112 11.57 -18.63 -2.31
C TRP A 112 10.11 -18.86 -1.93
N ASN A 113 9.87 -19.43 -0.75
CA ASN A 113 8.51 -19.61 -0.21
C ASN A 113 7.80 -18.27 0.01
N LEU A 114 8.52 -17.26 0.51
CA LEU A 114 7.97 -15.91 0.64
C LEU A 114 7.66 -15.30 -0.73
N PHE A 115 8.55 -15.44 -1.71
CA PHE A 115 8.28 -15.00 -3.07
C PHE A 115 7.02 -15.65 -3.66
N ILE A 116 6.83 -16.97 -3.50
CA ILE A 116 5.60 -17.65 -3.95
C ILE A 116 4.37 -17.08 -3.25
N ALA A 117 4.46 -16.82 -1.94
CA ALA A 117 3.36 -16.22 -1.18
C ALA A 117 2.99 -14.82 -1.70
N GLU A 118 3.98 -13.99 -2.06
CA GLU A 118 3.78 -12.67 -2.64
C GLU A 118 3.01 -12.74 -3.97
N VAL A 119 3.36 -13.72 -4.82
CA VAL A 119 2.70 -13.96 -6.11
C VAL A 119 1.25 -14.42 -5.91
N ILE A 120 0.99 -15.30 -4.95
CA ILE A 120 -0.37 -15.77 -4.64
C ILE A 120 -1.24 -14.61 -4.15
N GLU A 121 -0.67 -13.70 -3.35
CA GLU A 121 -1.39 -12.57 -2.80
C GLU A 121 -1.90 -11.60 -3.88
N LEU A 122 -1.24 -11.51 -5.04
CA LEU A 122 -1.70 -10.71 -6.19
C LEU A 122 -3.08 -11.14 -6.72
N ILE A 123 -3.49 -12.40 -6.49
CA ILE A 123 -4.74 -12.94 -7.02
C ILE A 123 -5.95 -12.21 -6.44
N PHE A 124 -5.94 -11.90 -5.13
CA PHE A 124 -7.07 -11.28 -4.45
C PHE A 124 -7.42 -9.86 -4.95
N PRO A 125 -6.48 -8.89 -5.02
CA PRO A 125 -6.79 -7.56 -5.54
C PRO A 125 -7.14 -7.60 -7.03
N VAL A 126 -6.55 -8.51 -7.82
CA VAL A 126 -6.91 -8.68 -9.24
C VAL A 126 -8.37 -9.12 -9.39
N ILE A 127 -8.79 -10.17 -8.68
CA ILE A 127 -10.19 -10.62 -8.66
C ILE A 127 -11.12 -9.48 -8.24
N ASN A 128 -10.74 -8.70 -7.23
CA ASN A 128 -11.56 -7.59 -6.75
C ASN A 128 -11.72 -6.46 -7.78
N LEU A 129 -10.65 -6.10 -8.48
CA LEU A 129 -10.68 -5.07 -9.52
C LEU A 129 -11.48 -5.52 -10.76
N PHE A 130 -11.42 -6.81 -11.12
CA PHE A 130 -12.27 -7.37 -12.17
C PHE A 130 -13.75 -7.30 -11.78
N MET A 131 -14.09 -7.65 -10.53
CA MET A 131 -15.46 -7.48 -10.02
C MET A 131 -15.88 -6.01 -10.07
N PHE A 132 -15.03 -5.07 -9.65
CA PHE A 132 -15.32 -3.64 -9.73
C PHE A 132 -15.60 -3.17 -11.17
N ALA A 133 -14.75 -3.57 -12.13
CA ALA A 133 -14.93 -3.23 -13.54
C ALA A 133 -16.26 -3.79 -14.10
N TRP A 134 -16.63 -5.00 -13.70
CA TRP A 134 -17.92 -5.60 -14.05
C TRP A 134 -19.10 -4.80 -13.47
N ILE A 135 -19.01 -4.39 -12.21
CA ILE A 135 -20.04 -3.59 -11.51
C ILE A 135 -20.25 -2.23 -12.18
N VAL A 136 -19.16 -1.52 -12.53
CA VAL A 136 -19.24 -0.21 -13.17
C VAL A 136 -19.84 -0.29 -14.58
N LYS A 137 -19.59 -1.40 -15.29
CA LYS A 137 -20.14 -1.65 -16.63
C LYS A 137 -21.64 -1.96 -16.59
N ASP A 138 -22.10 -2.73 -15.60
CA ASP A 138 -23.50 -3.15 -15.46
C ASP A 138 -24.30 -2.22 -14.53
N LYS A 139 -24.40 -0.93 -14.91
CA LYS A 139 -25.03 0.17 -14.14
C LYS A 139 -26.48 -0.08 -13.64
N ARG A 140 -27.13 -1.18 -14.04
CA ARG A 140 -28.55 -1.48 -13.77
C ARG A 140 -28.80 -2.61 -12.78
N ARG A 141 -27.80 -3.40 -12.38
CA ARG A 141 -28.01 -4.52 -11.44
C ARG A 141 -27.48 -4.21 -10.04
N ARG A 142 -28.36 -4.30 -9.03
CA ARG A 142 -27.94 -4.44 -7.63
C ARG A 142 -27.18 -5.75 -7.51
N LEU A 143 -25.98 -5.72 -6.93
CA LEU A 143 -25.20 -6.93 -6.71
C LEU A 143 -25.96 -7.90 -5.81
N PRO A 144 -25.94 -9.21 -6.13
CA PRO A 144 -26.36 -10.21 -5.17
C PRO A 144 -25.52 -10.07 -3.90
N ALA A 145 -26.16 -10.14 -2.72
CA ALA A 145 -25.47 -9.97 -1.43
C ALA A 145 -24.23 -10.89 -1.29
N ARG A 146 -24.28 -12.10 -1.87
CA ARG A 146 -23.15 -13.04 -1.91
C ARG A 146 -21.91 -12.46 -2.61
N VAL A 147 -22.10 -11.79 -3.76
CA VAL A 147 -20.99 -11.18 -4.52
C VAL A 147 -20.45 -9.96 -3.79
N GLN A 148 -21.32 -9.18 -3.15
CA GLN A 148 -20.92 -8.02 -2.34
C GLN A 148 -20.07 -8.42 -1.13
N ILE A 149 -20.39 -9.54 -0.47
CA ILE A 149 -19.56 -10.09 0.61
C ILE A 149 -18.17 -10.44 0.10
N ILE A 150 -18.07 -11.18 -1.02
CA ILE A 150 -16.78 -11.57 -1.61
C ILE A 150 -15.96 -10.32 -1.97
N TYR A 151 -16.60 -9.33 -2.60
CA TYR A 151 -15.99 -8.05 -2.99
C TYR A 151 -15.39 -7.27 -1.81
N LEU A 152 -16.05 -7.29 -0.64
CA LEU A 152 -15.55 -6.65 0.57
C LEU A 152 -14.48 -7.49 1.28
N LEU A 153 -14.57 -8.82 1.17
CA LEU A 153 -13.70 -9.76 1.89
C LEU A 153 -12.34 -9.92 1.21
N CYS A 154 -12.26 -9.86 -0.13
CA CYS A 154 -11.01 -9.91 -0.87
C CYS A 154 -9.94 -8.90 -0.41
N PRO A 155 -10.20 -7.58 -0.33
CA PRO A 155 -9.22 -6.61 0.12
C PRO A 155 -8.90 -6.75 1.62
N ALA A 156 -9.87 -7.18 2.44
CA ALA A 156 -9.62 -7.42 3.86
C ALA A 156 -8.66 -8.59 4.07
N LEU A 157 -8.86 -9.70 3.35
CA LEU A 157 -7.94 -10.83 3.38
C LEU A 157 -6.55 -10.45 2.87
N ALA A 158 -6.48 -9.71 1.76
CA ALA A 158 -5.20 -9.24 1.23
C ALA A 158 -4.46 -8.34 2.23
N LEU A 159 -5.14 -7.41 2.91
CA LEU A 159 -4.51 -6.61 3.97
C LEU A 159 -3.99 -7.45 5.14
N ILE A 160 -4.72 -8.48 5.55
CA ILE A 160 -4.30 -9.39 6.62
C ILE A 160 -3.06 -10.17 6.17
N LEU A 161 -3.07 -10.72 4.96
CA LEU A 161 -1.93 -11.45 4.40
C LEU A 161 -0.70 -10.55 4.29
N SER A 162 -0.85 -9.33 3.82
CA SER A 162 0.22 -8.33 3.76
C SER A 162 0.86 -8.06 5.13
N ILE A 163 0.05 -7.95 6.19
CA ILE A 163 0.55 -7.82 7.57
C ILE A 163 1.29 -9.09 8.01
N THR A 164 0.71 -10.26 7.76
CA THR A 164 1.32 -11.54 8.12
C THR A 164 2.67 -11.72 7.42
N GLN A 165 2.76 -11.40 6.13
CA GLN A 165 4.00 -11.46 5.37
C GLN A 165 5.05 -10.50 5.91
N ALA A 166 4.69 -9.24 6.16
CA ALA A 166 5.60 -8.26 6.76
C ALA A 166 6.19 -8.74 8.10
N LEU A 167 5.36 -9.36 8.94
CA LEU A 167 5.79 -9.95 10.21
C LEU A 167 6.70 -11.17 10.00
N THR A 168 6.34 -12.07 9.08
CA THR A 168 7.18 -13.23 8.75
C THR A 168 8.55 -12.79 8.25
N ILE A 169 8.63 -11.84 7.31
CA ILE A 169 9.89 -11.31 6.78
C ILE A 169 10.74 -10.69 7.89
N HIS A 170 10.11 -10.00 8.83
CA HIS A 170 10.81 -9.39 9.96
C HIS A 170 11.40 -10.45 10.91
N VAL A 171 10.63 -11.47 11.27
CA VAL A 171 11.05 -12.46 12.27
C VAL A 171 11.97 -13.52 11.66
N THR A 172 11.70 -14.01 10.46
CA THR A 172 12.45 -15.14 9.88
C THR A 172 13.65 -14.67 9.06
N ILE A 173 13.44 -13.80 8.07
CA ILE A 173 14.47 -13.40 7.11
C ILE A 173 15.44 -12.39 7.73
N THR A 174 14.92 -11.37 8.42
CA THR A 174 15.78 -10.28 8.91
C THR A 174 16.75 -10.74 9.99
N GLU A 175 16.36 -11.69 10.84
CA GLU A 175 17.23 -12.27 11.86
C GLU A 175 18.27 -13.24 11.26
N SER A 176 17.85 -14.08 10.31
CA SER A 176 18.72 -15.09 9.69
C SER A 176 19.81 -14.49 8.79
N ILE A 177 19.62 -13.27 8.26
CA ILE A 177 20.64 -12.56 7.45
C ILE A 177 22.01 -12.54 8.16
N TYR A 178 22.07 -12.26 9.46
CA TYR A 178 23.35 -12.20 10.19
C TYR A 178 24.04 -13.56 10.26
N THR A 179 23.28 -14.61 10.54
CA THR A 179 23.80 -15.99 10.59
C THR A 179 24.31 -16.41 9.22
N VAL A 180 23.52 -16.19 8.16
CA VAL A 180 23.91 -16.55 6.79
C VAL A 180 25.16 -15.81 6.36
N ARG A 181 25.26 -14.50 6.65
CA ARG A 181 26.49 -13.71 6.40
C ARG A 181 27.71 -14.33 7.07
N PHE A 182 27.58 -14.72 8.33
CA PHE A 182 28.69 -15.32 9.08
C PHE A 182 29.12 -16.67 8.49
N LEU A 183 28.17 -17.52 8.11
CA LEU A 183 28.47 -18.80 7.49
C LEU A 183 29.14 -18.63 6.12
N LEU A 184 28.64 -17.68 5.32
CA LEU A 184 29.16 -17.35 4.01
C LEU A 184 30.61 -16.86 4.09
N VAL A 185 30.92 -15.95 5.02
CA VAL A 185 32.29 -15.46 5.24
C VAL A 185 33.22 -16.61 5.64
N LYS A 186 32.77 -17.50 6.54
CA LYS A 186 33.57 -18.66 6.96
C LYS A 186 33.84 -19.66 5.84
N LEU A 187 32.87 -19.87 4.95
CA LEU A 187 33.04 -20.74 3.78
C LEU A 187 33.98 -20.09 2.77
N LEU A 188 33.71 -18.84 2.39
CA LEU A 188 34.52 -18.10 1.43
C LEU A 188 35.96 -17.92 1.91
N SER A 189 36.21 -17.64 3.18
CA SER A 189 37.57 -17.49 3.69
C SER A 189 38.40 -18.75 3.48
N ILE A 190 37.81 -19.93 3.73
CA ILE A 190 38.47 -21.22 3.51
C ILE A 190 38.68 -21.47 2.01
N LEU A 191 37.65 -21.26 1.19
CA LEU A 191 37.73 -21.51 -0.24
C LEU A 191 38.74 -20.61 -0.95
N LEU A 192 38.77 -19.32 -0.61
CA LEU A 192 39.70 -18.35 -1.18
C LEU A 192 41.15 -18.64 -0.78
N GLU A 193 41.36 -19.18 0.43
CA GLU A 193 42.68 -19.58 0.92
C GLU A 193 43.18 -20.86 0.24
N VAL A 194 42.31 -21.83 0.01
CA VAL A 194 42.65 -23.13 -0.60
C VAL A 194 42.77 -23.04 -2.11
N ASN A 195 41.79 -22.45 -2.79
CA ASN A 195 41.69 -22.41 -4.24
C ASN A 195 41.37 -21.00 -4.73
N LYS A 196 42.36 -20.12 -4.74
CA LYS A 196 42.17 -18.71 -5.16
C LYS A 196 41.54 -18.59 -6.56
N ALA A 197 41.80 -19.52 -7.49
CA ALA A 197 41.31 -19.43 -8.87
C ALA A 197 39.81 -19.73 -9.00
N GLY A 198 39.20 -20.52 -8.12
CA GLY A 198 37.77 -20.84 -8.21
C GLY A 198 36.83 -19.67 -7.94
N ARG A 199 37.36 -18.52 -7.49
CA ARG A 199 36.57 -17.31 -7.20
C ARG A 199 36.02 -16.59 -8.44
N PHE A 200 36.62 -16.80 -9.62
CA PHE A 200 36.36 -15.97 -10.81
C PHE A 200 34.89 -15.97 -11.24
N SER A 201 34.19 -17.10 -11.12
CA SER A 201 32.76 -17.19 -11.48
C SER A 201 31.87 -16.30 -10.59
N ILE A 202 32.21 -16.19 -9.30
CA ILE A 202 31.51 -15.32 -8.35
C ILE A 202 31.84 -13.85 -8.65
N GLU A 203 33.12 -13.53 -8.84
CA GLU A 203 33.60 -12.19 -9.19
C GLU A 203 32.97 -11.67 -10.48
N GLN A 204 32.85 -12.53 -11.50
CA GLN A 204 32.24 -12.18 -12.78
C GLN A 204 30.73 -11.92 -12.67
N TYR A 205 29.99 -12.76 -11.94
CA TYR A 205 28.54 -12.59 -11.82
C TYR A 205 28.16 -11.34 -11.03
N PHE A 206 28.88 -11.07 -9.93
CA PHE A 206 28.60 -9.91 -9.08
C PHE A 206 29.34 -8.64 -9.50
N GLU A 207 30.18 -8.71 -10.53
CA GLU A 207 31.03 -7.61 -11.00
C GLU A 207 31.90 -7.02 -9.88
N CYS A 208 32.53 -7.91 -9.10
CA CYS A 208 33.30 -7.55 -7.90
C CYS A 208 34.63 -8.30 -7.86
N GLU A 209 35.51 -7.90 -6.94
CA GLU A 209 36.78 -8.60 -6.71
C GLU A 209 36.99 -8.93 -5.22
N PHE A 210 37.50 -10.13 -4.94
CA PHE A 210 37.96 -10.53 -3.61
C PHE A 210 39.40 -10.06 -3.35
N PHE A 211 40.22 -10.05 -4.40
CA PHE A 211 41.59 -9.58 -4.38
C PHE A 211 41.80 -8.59 -5.53
N ASN A 212 42.47 -7.48 -5.23
CA ASN A 212 42.81 -6.46 -6.21
C ASN A 212 43.99 -6.96 -7.06
N ASP A 213 43.69 -7.84 -8.02
CA ASP A 213 44.69 -8.50 -8.86
C ASP A 213 44.96 -7.71 -10.17
N ASP A 214 44.04 -6.83 -10.59
CA ASP A 214 44.12 -6.02 -11.83
C ASP A 214 44.16 -4.49 -11.55
N ASP A 215 44.63 -3.69 -12.51
CA ASP A 215 44.63 -2.21 -12.45
C ASP A 215 43.22 -1.57 -12.57
N ILE A 216 42.19 -2.40 -12.81
CA ILE A 216 40.79 -1.95 -12.91
C ILE A 216 40.14 -2.05 -11.53
N VAL A 217 39.85 -0.91 -10.92
CA VAL A 217 39.23 -0.86 -9.58
C VAL A 217 37.79 -1.35 -9.64
N LYS A 218 37.54 -2.61 -9.31
CA LYS A 218 36.20 -3.16 -9.05
C LYS A 218 35.82 -3.03 -7.57
N PRO A 219 34.51 -3.01 -7.22
CA PRO A 219 34.08 -2.99 -5.83
C PRO A 219 34.45 -4.31 -5.12
N PRO A 220 34.66 -4.28 -3.79
CA PRO A 220 34.96 -5.48 -3.03
C PRO A 220 33.75 -6.43 -2.98
N CYS A 221 33.97 -7.71 -3.25
CA CYS A 221 32.89 -8.72 -3.26
C CYS A 221 32.15 -8.82 -1.92
N ALA A 222 32.82 -8.59 -0.79
CA ALA A 222 32.16 -8.59 0.52
C ALA A 222 31.05 -7.52 0.61
N GLY A 223 31.29 -6.32 0.06
CA GLY A 223 30.30 -5.25 0.02
C GLY A 223 29.20 -5.52 -1.01
N GLN A 224 29.61 -5.94 -2.21
CA GLN A 224 28.66 -6.22 -3.29
C GLN A 224 27.69 -7.36 -2.92
N ILE A 225 28.19 -8.47 -2.41
CA ILE A 225 27.35 -9.58 -1.94
C ILE A 225 26.44 -9.10 -0.80
N HIS A 226 26.95 -8.32 0.15
CA HIS A 226 26.15 -7.75 1.23
C HIS A 226 24.95 -6.95 0.71
N ASP A 227 25.17 -6.08 -0.27
CA ASP A 227 24.15 -5.18 -0.78
C ASP A 227 23.17 -5.86 -1.75
N THR A 228 23.65 -6.85 -2.51
CA THR A 228 22.86 -7.47 -3.58
C THR A 228 22.03 -8.66 -3.11
N VAL A 229 22.54 -9.45 -2.15
CA VAL A 229 21.89 -10.72 -1.73
C VAL A 229 21.61 -10.84 -0.24
N LEU A 230 22.16 -9.96 0.60
CA LEU A 230 22.02 -10.05 2.05
C LEU A 230 21.57 -8.72 2.65
N SER A 231 20.96 -7.81 1.88
CA SER A 231 20.69 -6.43 2.32
C SER A 231 19.50 -6.32 3.27
N LYS A 232 19.79 -5.93 4.52
CA LYS A 232 18.79 -5.56 5.53
C LYS A 232 17.98 -4.33 5.11
N SER A 233 18.59 -3.42 4.36
CA SER A 233 17.90 -2.24 3.84
C SER A 233 16.84 -2.65 2.82
N THR A 234 17.16 -3.56 1.90
CA THR A 234 16.19 -4.11 0.94
C THR A 234 15.01 -4.74 1.66
N MET A 235 15.25 -5.56 2.69
CA MET A 235 14.17 -6.14 3.49
C MET A 235 13.32 -5.11 4.23
N THR A 236 13.93 -4.03 4.71
CA THR A 236 13.21 -2.92 5.36
C THR A 236 12.30 -2.20 4.35
N VAL A 237 12.77 -2.00 3.12
CA VAL A 237 11.96 -1.42 2.03
C VAL A 237 10.76 -2.30 1.73
N VAL A 238 10.97 -3.61 1.57
CA VAL A 238 9.89 -4.58 1.35
C VAL A 238 8.86 -4.52 2.47
N ILE A 239 9.28 -4.55 3.74
CA ILE A 239 8.37 -4.43 4.89
C ILE A 239 7.60 -3.11 4.84
N THR A 240 8.27 -2.00 4.49
CA THR A 240 7.64 -0.68 4.40
C THR A 240 6.54 -0.67 3.34
N ILE A 241 6.77 -1.28 2.18
CA ILE A 241 5.80 -1.36 1.09
C ILE A 241 4.53 -2.13 1.52
N HIS A 242 4.65 -3.17 2.34
CA HIS A 242 3.49 -3.89 2.93
C HIS A 242 2.65 -3.01 3.88
N VAL A 243 3.27 -2.02 4.53
CA VAL A 243 2.56 -1.14 5.47
C VAL A 243 1.76 -0.05 4.75
N ILE A 244 2.18 0.36 3.53
CA ILE A 244 1.54 1.45 2.77
C ILE A 244 0.03 1.21 2.53
N PRO A 245 -0.43 0.04 2.04
CA PRO A 245 -1.86 -0.22 1.85
C PRO A 245 -2.69 -0.09 3.13
N ILE A 246 -2.12 -0.41 4.29
CA ILE A 246 -2.79 -0.32 5.59
C ILE A 246 -3.00 1.14 5.97
N VAL A 247 -1.95 1.96 5.83
CA VAL A 247 -2.04 3.40 6.11
C VAL A 247 -3.08 4.06 5.20
N ILE A 248 -3.10 3.69 3.92
CA ILE A 248 -4.09 4.18 2.95
C ILE A 248 -5.50 3.73 3.34
N PHE A 249 -5.69 2.47 3.73
CA PHE A 249 -6.98 1.96 4.20
C PHE A 249 -7.50 2.76 5.41
N ILE A 250 -6.67 2.96 6.43
CA ILE A 250 -7.01 3.73 7.63
C ILE A 250 -7.36 5.17 7.26
N TYR A 251 -6.55 5.80 6.39
CA TYR A 251 -6.79 7.15 5.91
C TYR A 251 -8.14 7.28 5.19
N LEU A 252 -8.45 6.36 4.27
CA LEU A 252 -9.73 6.35 3.55
C LEU A 252 -10.92 6.14 4.50
N LEU A 253 -10.76 5.29 5.51
CA LEU A 253 -11.79 5.03 6.52
C LEU A 253 -12.07 6.28 7.38
N ILE A 254 -11.01 6.93 7.90
CA ILE A 254 -11.14 8.17 8.68
C ILE A 254 -11.78 9.29 7.83
N ARG A 255 -11.37 9.42 6.56
CA ARG A 255 -11.92 10.41 5.63
C ARG A 255 -13.42 10.18 5.40
N ASN A 256 -13.83 8.93 5.21
CA ASN A 256 -15.24 8.57 5.06
C ASN A 256 -16.05 8.97 6.30
N LEU A 257 -15.57 8.61 7.50
CA LEU A 257 -16.21 8.94 8.78
C LEU A 257 -16.33 10.45 9.03
N LYS A 258 -15.30 11.24 8.68
CA LYS A 258 -15.33 12.71 8.83
C LYS A 258 -16.35 13.37 7.89
N SER A 259 -16.48 12.88 6.66
CA SER A 259 -17.40 13.44 5.67
C SER A 259 -18.87 13.39 6.15
N HIS A 260 -19.21 12.34 6.91
CA HIS A 260 -20.57 12.12 7.43
C HIS A 260 -20.98 13.15 8.50
N LYS A 261 -20.02 13.68 9.28
CA LYS A 261 -20.31 14.68 10.33
C LYS A 261 -20.48 16.10 9.77
N LEU A 262 -19.72 16.44 8.71
CA LEU A 262 -19.76 17.76 8.09
C LEU A 262 -21.02 18.00 7.26
N GLU A 263 -21.59 16.97 6.63
CA GLU A 263 -22.84 17.10 5.85
C GLU A 263 -24.05 17.44 6.71
N HIS A 264 -24.18 16.85 7.89
CA HIS A 264 -25.25 17.22 8.84
C HIS A 264 -25.14 18.68 9.30
N LEU A 265 -23.91 19.21 9.40
CA LEU A 265 -23.67 20.60 9.78
C LEU A 265 -23.96 21.57 8.62
N PHE A 266 -23.56 21.22 7.39
CA PHE A 266 -23.76 22.06 6.21
C PHE A 266 -25.25 22.20 5.85
N LEU A 267 -26.01 21.10 5.94
CA LEU A 267 -27.46 21.10 5.72
C LEU A 267 -28.23 21.88 6.80
N TYR A 268 -27.72 21.92 8.03
CA TYR A 268 -28.27 22.77 9.09
C TYR A 268 -28.07 24.26 8.77
N ILE A 269 -26.86 24.66 8.35
CA ILE A 269 -26.53 26.04 8.00
C ILE A 269 -27.34 26.53 6.78
N GLU A 270 -27.48 25.70 5.75
CA GLU A 270 -28.26 26.02 4.54
C GLU A 270 -29.76 26.21 4.83
N SER A 271 -30.28 25.64 5.93
CA SER A 271 -31.67 25.82 6.38
C SER A 271 -31.90 27.02 7.32
N VAL A 272 -30.84 27.50 7.99
CA VAL A 272 -30.92 28.61 8.96
C VAL A 272 -30.67 29.96 8.29
N GLN A 273 -30.14 29.99 7.07
CA GLN A 273 -30.22 31.17 6.20
C GLN A 273 -31.58 31.16 5.47
N PRO A 274 -32.61 31.87 5.96
CA PRO A 274 -33.71 32.22 5.07
C PRO A 274 -33.09 33.04 3.93
N THR A 275 -33.41 32.67 2.69
CA THR A 275 -33.21 33.53 1.53
C THR A 275 -33.69 34.93 1.89
N ALA A 276 -32.74 35.86 2.02
CA ALA A 276 -33.02 37.27 2.33
C ALA A 276 -33.77 37.99 1.20
N GLU A 277 -34.19 37.27 0.16
CA GLU A 277 -34.82 37.81 -1.05
C GLU A 277 -36.34 37.69 -1.09
N ASP A 278 -36.99 36.95 -0.16
CA ASP A 278 -38.46 36.78 -0.17
C ASP A 278 -39.23 37.67 0.83
N SER A 279 -38.62 38.72 1.39
CA SER A 279 -39.31 39.66 2.30
C SER A 279 -39.57 41.07 1.75
N ALA A 280 -39.45 41.28 0.43
CA ALA A 280 -39.74 42.57 -0.21
C ALA A 280 -41.02 42.54 -1.06
N CYS A 281 -42.16 42.14 -0.51
CA CYS A 281 -43.45 42.56 -1.06
C CYS A 281 -44.57 42.44 -0.02
N SER A 282 -44.72 43.46 0.82
CA SER A 282 -45.99 43.72 1.50
C SER A 282 -46.15 45.23 1.67
N THR A 283 -46.81 45.83 0.69
CA THR A 283 -47.29 47.21 0.73
C THR A 283 -48.30 47.36 1.87
N VAL A 284 -47.99 48.27 2.78
CA VAL A 284 -48.81 48.77 3.90
C VAL A 284 -50.11 49.41 3.37
N PRO A 285 -51.30 49.19 3.98
CA PRO A 285 -52.46 50.04 3.74
C PRO A 285 -52.37 51.28 4.64
N ALA A 286 -52.46 52.47 4.04
CA ALA A 286 -52.57 53.74 4.76
C ALA A 286 -54.04 54.19 4.80
N VAL A 287 -54.57 54.38 6.01
CA VAL A 287 -55.86 54.98 6.40
C VAL A 287 -55.59 55.51 7.82
N ASP A 288 -55.86 56.72 8.30
CA ASP A 288 -56.49 57.99 7.91
C ASP A 288 -55.60 59.11 8.53
N GLY A 289 -55.42 60.31 7.97
CA GLY A 289 -56.39 61.39 7.91
C GLY A 289 -55.84 62.61 8.67
N VAL A 290 -55.88 63.79 8.06
CA VAL A 290 -56.18 65.12 8.62
C VAL A 290 -55.78 66.18 7.58
N ASP A 291 -56.76 67.04 7.33
CA ASP A 291 -56.87 68.12 6.35
C ASP A 291 -55.77 69.18 6.43
N ALA A 292 -55.39 69.71 5.26
CA ALA A 292 -55.14 71.14 5.08
C ALA A 292 -55.14 71.50 3.58
N GLU A 293 -56.31 71.94 3.14
CA GLU A 293 -56.58 72.81 2.01
C GLU A 293 -55.63 74.02 1.95
N LYS A 294 -54.98 74.27 0.80
CA LYS A 294 -55.05 75.55 0.06
C LYS A 294 -54.19 75.59 -1.20
N ASP A 295 -54.89 75.99 -2.27
CA ASP A 295 -54.47 76.70 -3.48
C ASP A 295 -53.11 77.41 -3.48
N GLY A 296 -52.47 77.45 -4.66
CA GLY A 296 -51.52 78.52 -4.98
C GLY A 296 -50.43 78.22 -6.00
N ASP A 297 -50.82 77.94 -7.24
CA ASP A 297 -50.41 78.70 -8.43
C ASP A 297 -48.92 78.92 -8.85
N ILE A 298 -48.70 78.73 -10.16
CA ILE A 298 -47.73 79.32 -11.11
C ILE A 298 -46.20 78.97 -11.10
N HIS A 299 -45.77 78.53 -12.30
CA HIS A 299 -44.54 78.89 -13.04
C HIS A 299 -43.20 78.24 -12.61
N ARG A 300 -42.20 77.96 -13.46
CA ARG A 300 -41.95 78.03 -14.92
C ARG A 300 -40.53 77.44 -15.09
N LYS A 301 -40.29 76.72 -16.19
CA LYS A 301 -39.07 76.75 -17.03
C LYS A 301 -37.69 76.33 -16.47
N THR A 302 -37.15 75.30 -17.14
CA THR A 302 -35.83 75.23 -17.81
C THR A 302 -34.62 75.86 -17.14
N THR A 303 -33.62 75.00 -16.88
CA THR A 303 -32.42 74.89 -17.73
C THR A 303 -31.88 73.47 -17.65
#